data_AF-A0A7K6JSV2-F1
#
_entry.id   AF-A0A7K6JSV2-F1
#
_cell.length_a   1.000
_cell.length_b   1.000
_cell.length_c   1.000
_cell.angle_alpha   90.00
_cell.angle_beta   90.00
_cell.angle_gamma   90.00
#
_symmetry.space_group_name_H-M   'P 1'
#
loop_
_entity.id
_entity.type
_entity.pdbx_description
1 polymer ?
#
loop_
_entity_poly.entity_id
_entity_poly.type
_entity_poly.pdbx_seq_one_letter_code
_entity_poly.pdbx_strand_id
1 'polypeptide(L)'
;DVTLDTDTAHPRLEISAHEKSLRDTGVIRHVPSNAKRFDSHLFVLAKEGYTSGKHYWEASVGRRRSWALGIAQESVTRKGPLTLSPQNGFWAIGLADGRDYWAYTDRWTPLSVNGKLQLIGIFLDIPAKWGPFYDALNGAALYTFSIVSAGSQEGKFIPLFSTGPATSWPSADYLRIVDEE
;
A
#
# COMPACT_ATOMS: atom_id res chain seq x y z
N ASP A 1 -11.87 -2.09 -10.81
CA ASP A 1 -11.80 -3.08 -9.73
C ASP A 1 -10.34 -3.41 -9.45
N VAL A 2 -9.94 -3.47 -8.18
CA VAL A 2 -8.55 -3.70 -7.74
C VAL A 2 -8.47 -5.05 -7.03
N THR A 3 -7.60 -5.94 -7.49
CA THR A 3 -7.39 -7.25 -6.87
C THR A 3 -5.91 -7.50 -6.55
N LEU A 4 -5.63 -8.27 -5.50
CA LEU A 4 -4.28 -8.54 -5.00
C LEU A 4 -3.58 -9.63 -5.82
N ASP A 5 -2.31 -9.40 -6.16
CA ASP A 5 -1.48 -10.37 -6.87
C ASP A 5 -0.73 -11.29 -5.88
N THR A 6 -1.14 -12.55 -5.82
CA THR A 6 -0.52 -13.60 -4.98
C THR A 6 0.93 -13.87 -5.31
N ASP A 7 1.38 -13.59 -6.53
CA ASP A 7 2.79 -13.76 -6.92
C ASP A 7 3.69 -12.69 -6.32
N THR A 8 3.13 -11.53 -5.97
CA THR A 8 3.89 -10.43 -5.36
C THR A 8 3.93 -10.52 -3.85
N ALA A 9 2.92 -11.14 -3.23
CA ALA A 9 2.74 -11.15 -1.79
C ALA A 9 3.90 -11.81 -1.02
N HIS A 10 4.35 -11.14 0.04
CA HIS A 10 5.29 -11.74 0.99
C HIS A 10 4.76 -13.10 1.52
N PRO A 11 5.59 -14.15 1.70
CA PRO A 11 5.11 -15.49 2.10
C PRO A 11 4.32 -15.56 3.41
N ARG A 12 4.54 -14.61 4.31
CA ARG A 12 3.83 -14.47 5.59
C ARG A 12 2.44 -13.81 5.45
N LEU A 13 2.14 -13.21 4.30
CA LEU A 13 0.83 -12.64 4.00
C LEU A 13 -0.07 -13.68 3.38
N GLU A 14 -1.32 -13.71 3.82
CA GLU A 14 -2.42 -14.46 3.24
C GLU A 14 -3.39 -13.52 2.53
N ILE A 15 -3.70 -13.86 1.28
CA ILE A 15 -4.74 -13.22 0.49
C ILE A 15 -5.98 -14.11 0.51
N SER A 16 -7.15 -13.52 0.72
CA SER A 16 -8.42 -14.22 0.79
C SER A 16 -9.55 -13.39 0.16
N ALA A 17 -10.78 -13.92 0.19
CA ALA A 17 -12.01 -13.25 -0.24
C ALA A 17 -11.87 -12.60 -1.63
N HIS A 18 -11.83 -13.44 -2.67
CA HIS A 18 -11.71 -13.00 -4.07
C HIS A 18 -10.55 -12.06 -4.32
N GLU A 19 -9.43 -12.28 -3.62
CA GLU A 19 -8.20 -11.50 -3.75
C GLU A 19 -8.35 -10.04 -3.32
N LYS A 20 -9.30 -9.72 -2.44
CA LYS A 20 -9.52 -8.36 -1.92
C LYS A 20 -9.15 -8.20 -0.45
N SER A 21 -8.86 -9.29 0.25
CA SER A 21 -8.52 -9.27 1.68
C SER A 21 -7.11 -9.76 1.93
N LEU A 22 -6.43 -9.12 2.88
CA LEU A 22 -5.04 -9.36 3.25
C LEU A 22 -4.87 -9.50 4.76
N ARG A 23 -4.13 -10.52 5.20
CA ARG A 23 -3.78 -10.71 6.61
C ARG A 23 -2.35 -11.20 6.78
N ASP A 24 -1.71 -10.80 7.88
CA ASP A 24 -0.47 -11.40 8.38
C ASP A 24 -0.80 -12.69 9.15
N THR A 25 -0.27 -13.83 8.70
CA THR A 25 -0.53 -15.15 9.29
C THR A 25 0.31 -15.46 10.53
N GLY A 26 1.35 -14.69 10.82
CA GLY A 26 2.28 -15.05 11.89
C GLY A 26 3.41 -15.99 11.47
N VAL A 27 3.35 -16.60 10.28
CA VAL A 27 4.29 -17.64 9.86
C VAL A 27 4.68 -17.50 8.38
N ILE A 28 5.96 -17.71 8.06
CA ILE A 28 6.41 -17.78 6.66
C ILE A 28 5.86 -19.06 6.06
N ARG A 29 4.97 -18.94 5.07
CA ARG A 29 4.35 -20.09 4.40
C ARG A 29 5.20 -20.55 3.23
N HIS A 30 5.07 -21.82 2.87
CA HIS A 30 5.72 -22.35 1.68
C HIS A 30 4.95 -21.93 0.42
N VAL A 31 5.54 -21.02 -0.35
CA VAL A 31 4.98 -20.50 -1.62
C VAL A 31 6.05 -20.54 -2.71
N PRO A 32 5.66 -20.61 -4.01
CA PRO A 32 6.63 -20.59 -5.10
C PRO A 32 7.53 -19.34 -5.05
N SER A 33 8.84 -19.55 -5.14
CA SER A 33 9.79 -18.46 -5.31
C SER A 33 9.67 -17.88 -6.71
N ASN A 34 9.62 -16.55 -6.80
CA ASN A 34 9.62 -15.83 -8.07
C ASN A 34 10.23 -14.43 -7.87
N ALA A 35 10.61 -13.77 -8.97
CA ALA A 35 11.22 -12.43 -8.93
C ALA A 35 10.22 -11.33 -8.53
N LYS A 36 8.92 -11.54 -8.73
CA LYS A 36 7.85 -10.58 -8.42
C LYS A 36 7.54 -10.47 -6.94
N ARG A 37 7.92 -11.46 -6.13
CA ARG A 37 7.57 -11.59 -4.71
C ARG A 37 8.41 -10.69 -3.80
N PHE A 38 7.79 -10.00 -2.84
CA PHE A 38 8.51 -9.37 -1.73
C PHE A 38 9.03 -10.42 -0.74
N ASP A 39 10.29 -10.30 -0.31
CA ASP A 39 10.92 -11.26 0.60
C ASP A 39 11.26 -10.70 1.99
N SER A 40 11.28 -9.36 2.14
CA SER A 40 11.72 -8.68 3.35
C SER A 40 10.61 -7.95 4.08
N HIS A 41 9.71 -7.30 3.33
CA HIS A 41 8.61 -6.49 3.86
C HIS A 41 7.27 -7.19 3.60
N LEU A 42 6.31 -7.04 4.52
CA LEU A 42 4.96 -7.58 4.39
C LEU A 42 4.14 -6.76 3.38
N PHE A 43 4.58 -6.78 2.12
CA PHE A 43 4.00 -6.06 1.00
C PHE A 43 3.34 -7.02 0.00
N VAL A 44 2.35 -6.48 -0.70
CA VAL A 44 1.67 -7.08 -1.84
C VAL A 44 1.23 -5.95 -2.79
N LEU A 45 1.27 -6.21 -4.08
CA LEU A 45 0.77 -5.33 -5.12
C LEU A 45 -0.57 -5.83 -5.66
N ALA A 46 -1.32 -4.93 -6.27
CA ALA A 46 -2.45 -5.34 -7.10
C ALA A 46 -1.99 -6.01 -8.40
N LYS A 47 -2.89 -6.78 -9.02
CA LYS A 47 -2.69 -7.37 -10.36
C LYS A 47 -2.70 -6.29 -11.42
N GLU A 48 -3.66 -5.38 -11.32
CA GLU A 48 -3.82 -4.26 -12.24
C GLU A 48 -2.83 -3.16 -11.93
N GLY A 49 -2.24 -2.59 -12.98
CA GLY A 49 -1.43 -1.38 -12.91
C GLY A 49 -1.79 -0.44 -14.05
N TYR A 50 -1.47 0.84 -13.85
CA TYR A 50 -1.98 1.93 -14.66
C TYR A 50 -0.83 2.72 -15.30
N THR A 51 -0.96 3.01 -16.58
CA THR A 51 0.00 3.84 -17.34
C THR A 51 -0.61 5.18 -17.78
N SER A 52 -1.92 5.33 -17.70
CA SER A 52 -2.64 6.54 -18.09
C SER A 52 -3.96 6.67 -17.32
N GLY A 53 -4.59 7.85 -17.40
CA GLY A 53 -5.91 8.09 -16.82
C GLY A 53 -5.90 8.46 -15.33
N LYS A 54 -7.11 8.46 -14.75
CA LYS A 54 -7.37 8.74 -13.35
C LYS A 54 -7.98 7.51 -12.71
N HIS A 55 -7.49 7.12 -11.53
CA HIS A 55 -7.90 5.91 -10.84
C HIS A 55 -8.16 6.20 -9.38
N TYR A 56 -9.11 5.49 -8.80
CA TYR A 56 -9.47 5.59 -7.39
C TYR A 56 -9.70 4.20 -6.83
N TRP A 57 -9.32 3.99 -5.58
CA TRP A 57 -9.70 2.82 -4.81
C TRP A 57 -9.70 3.14 -3.32
N GLU A 58 -10.44 2.34 -2.57
CA GLU A 58 -10.53 2.44 -1.12
C GLU A 58 -10.00 1.17 -0.44
N ALA A 59 -9.36 1.37 0.71
CA ALA A 59 -8.93 0.28 1.56
C ALA A 59 -9.37 0.50 3.00
N SER A 60 -10.11 -0.48 3.53
CA SER A 60 -10.45 -0.58 4.95
C SER A 60 -9.25 -1.13 5.72
N VAL A 61 -8.74 -0.34 6.66
CA VAL A 61 -7.63 -0.70 7.55
C VAL A 61 -8.10 -1.21 8.92
N GLY A 62 -9.41 -1.09 9.21
CA GLY A 62 -10.02 -1.60 10.43
C GLY A 62 -9.38 -1.04 11.71
N ARG A 63 -9.14 -1.90 12.71
CA ARG A 63 -8.52 -1.51 13.99
C ARG A 63 -7.03 -1.84 14.05
N ARG A 64 -6.40 -2.06 12.89
CA ARG A 64 -4.99 -2.44 12.79
C ARG A 64 -4.10 -1.36 13.39
N ARG A 65 -3.06 -1.80 14.10
CA ARG A 65 -2.05 -0.91 14.70
C ARG A 65 -0.93 -0.55 13.73
N SER A 66 -0.76 -1.32 12.67
CA SER A 66 0.20 -0.99 11.63
C SER A 66 -0.36 -1.37 10.27
N TRP A 67 -0.04 -0.55 9.27
CA TRP A 67 -0.37 -0.76 7.87
C TRP A 67 0.36 0.28 7.02
N ALA A 68 0.56 -0.02 5.75
CA ALA A 68 0.98 0.95 4.75
C ALA A 68 0.15 0.73 3.48
N LEU A 69 -0.28 1.83 2.87
CA LEU A 69 -1.12 1.84 1.68
C LEU A 69 -0.58 2.88 0.70
N GLY A 70 -0.63 2.57 -0.59
CA GLY A 70 -0.26 3.56 -1.59
C GLY A 70 -0.05 2.99 -2.98
N ILE A 71 0.96 3.54 -3.66
CA ILE A 71 1.29 3.29 -5.06
C ILE A 71 2.77 2.90 -5.13
N ALA A 72 3.07 1.87 -5.92
CA ALA A 72 4.42 1.51 -6.29
C ALA A 72 4.60 1.60 -7.80
N GLN A 73 5.78 1.97 -8.26
CA GLN A 73 6.15 1.79 -9.66
C GLN A 73 6.40 0.30 -9.95
N GLU A 74 6.13 -0.18 -11.16
CA GLU A 74 6.36 -1.60 -11.50
C GLU A 74 7.82 -2.05 -11.27
N SER A 75 8.76 -1.15 -11.53
CA SER A 75 10.21 -1.35 -11.50
C SER A 75 10.83 -1.36 -10.10
N VAL A 76 10.03 -1.22 -9.03
CA VAL A 76 10.56 -1.21 -7.66
C VAL A 76 11.31 -2.51 -7.34
N THR A 77 12.39 -2.38 -6.59
CA THR A 77 13.09 -3.52 -6.00
C THR A 77 12.14 -4.30 -5.08
N ARG A 78 12.18 -5.63 -5.17
CA ARG A 78 11.31 -6.51 -4.38
C ARG A 78 12.08 -7.45 -3.46
N LYS A 79 13.41 -7.40 -3.51
CA LYS A 79 14.32 -8.30 -2.80
C LYS A 79 15.20 -7.53 -1.83
N GLY A 80 15.40 -8.10 -0.65
CA GLY A 80 16.20 -7.50 0.41
C GLY A 80 15.55 -6.27 1.03
N PRO A 81 16.25 -5.55 1.92
CA PRO A 81 15.72 -4.37 2.60
C PRO A 81 15.26 -3.29 1.63
N LEU A 82 14.13 -2.66 1.94
CA LEU A 82 13.48 -1.62 1.12
C LEU A 82 13.24 -0.40 2.00
N THR A 83 13.26 0.78 1.39
CA THR A 83 12.84 2.02 2.03
C THR A 83 11.71 2.61 1.24
N LEU A 84 10.55 2.79 1.86
CA LEU A 84 9.42 3.51 1.25
C LEU A 84 9.81 4.98 1.07
N SER A 85 9.95 5.39 -0.17
CA SER A 85 10.11 6.79 -0.57
C SER A 85 9.78 6.98 -2.06
N PRO A 86 9.40 8.19 -2.49
CA PRO A 86 9.21 8.51 -3.91
C PRO A 86 10.46 8.23 -4.74
N GLN A 87 11.67 8.49 -4.21
CA GLN A 87 12.93 8.18 -4.91
C GLN A 87 13.10 6.70 -5.23
N ASN A 88 12.55 5.83 -4.39
CA ASN A 88 12.56 4.38 -4.60
C ASN A 88 11.32 3.88 -5.34
N GLY A 89 10.50 4.78 -5.88
CA GLY A 89 9.28 4.43 -6.64
C GLY A 89 8.07 4.09 -5.78
N PHE A 90 8.03 4.54 -4.53
CA PHE A 90 6.90 4.31 -3.61
C PHE A 90 6.26 5.63 -3.16
N TRP A 91 4.95 5.73 -3.29
CA TRP A 91 4.14 6.84 -2.76
C TRP A 91 3.10 6.25 -1.83
N ALA A 92 3.38 6.27 -0.52
CA ALA A 92 2.57 5.57 0.45
C ALA A 92 2.44 6.36 1.75
N ILE A 93 1.32 6.14 2.44
CA ILE A 93 1.12 6.54 3.82
C ILE A 93 0.95 5.30 4.70
N GLY A 94 1.13 5.44 6.00
CA GLY A 94 0.97 4.33 6.93
C GLY A 94 0.77 4.74 8.37
N LEU A 95 0.39 3.76 9.17
CA LEU A 95 0.32 3.84 10.62
C LEU A 95 1.43 2.96 11.21
N ALA A 96 2.14 3.48 12.21
CA ALA A 96 3.15 2.75 12.97
C ALA A 96 2.76 2.63 14.44
N ASP A 97 2.84 1.41 14.98
CA ASP A 97 2.63 1.06 16.39
C ASP A 97 1.29 1.52 17.01
N GLY A 98 0.31 1.86 16.18
CA GLY A 98 -0.98 2.40 16.58
C GLY A 98 -0.91 3.83 17.13
N ARG A 99 0.18 4.55 16.86
CA ARG A 99 0.45 5.88 17.41
C ARG A 99 0.58 6.92 16.32
N ASP A 100 1.51 6.72 15.40
CA ASP A 100 1.96 7.77 14.50
C ASP A 100 1.57 7.44 13.05
N TYR A 101 0.95 8.43 12.39
CA TYR A 101 0.65 8.37 10.97
C TYR A 101 1.75 9.08 10.18
N TRP A 102 2.18 8.47 9.08
CA TRP A 102 3.30 8.94 8.27
C TRP A 102 2.94 8.96 6.80
N ALA A 103 3.38 10.00 6.09
CA ALA A 103 3.66 9.93 4.68
C ALA A 103 5.14 9.56 4.49
N TYR A 104 5.39 8.48 3.76
CA TYR A 104 6.73 7.96 3.51
C TYR A 104 7.43 8.75 2.40
N THR A 105 7.73 10.01 2.67
CA THR A 105 8.61 10.89 1.87
C THR A 105 10.09 10.58 2.13
N ASP A 106 11.04 11.17 1.38
CA ASP A 106 12.48 10.92 1.60
C ASP A 106 12.94 11.20 3.03
N ARG A 107 12.33 12.20 3.66
CA ARG A 107 12.28 12.36 5.12
C ARG A 107 10.85 12.17 5.53
N TRP A 108 10.53 11.10 6.26
CA TRP A 108 9.14 10.76 6.60
C TRP A 108 8.43 11.96 7.23
N THR A 109 7.26 12.28 6.67
CA THR A 109 6.46 13.44 7.08
C THR A 109 5.36 12.95 8.02
N PRO A 110 5.26 13.45 9.26
CA PRO A 110 4.17 13.09 10.16
C PRO A 110 2.84 13.65 9.64
N LEU A 111 1.77 12.86 9.74
CA LEU A 111 0.42 13.27 9.35
C LEU A 111 -0.39 13.68 10.59
N SER A 112 -1.04 14.84 10.50
CA SER A 112 -1.99 15.29 11.52
C SER A 112 -3.35 14.66 11.25
N VAL A 113 -3.65 13.58 11.95
CA VAL A 113 -4.91 12.83 11.82
C VAL A 113 -5.78 13.09 13.05
N ASN A 114 -7.05 13.42 12.82
CA ASN A 114 -8.03 13.50 13.90
C ASN A 114 -8.68 12.13 14.14
N GLY A 115 -8.39 11.50 15.27
CA GLY A 115 -8.93 10.19 15.60
C GLY A 115 -8.21 9.03 14.91
N LYS A 116 -8.95 7.97 14.58
CA LYS A 116 -8.41 6.75 13.95
C LYS A 116 -8.96 6.57 12.56
N LEU A 117 -8.07 6.50 11.57
CA LEU A 117 -8.43 6.17 10.20
C LEU A 117 -8.94 4.73 10.12
N GLN A 118 -10.06 4.53 9.41
CA GLN A 118 -10.64 3.21 9.16
C GLN A 118 -10.75 2.88 7.68
N LEU A 119 -10.97 3.89 6.83
CA LEU A 119 -11.09 3.76 5.38
C LEU A 119 -10.22 4.82 4.71
N ILE A 120 -9.31 4.37 3.85
CA ILE A 120 -8.39 5.25 3.14
C ILE A 120 -8.77 5.25 1.67
N GLY A 121 -9.07 6.43 1.13
CA GLY A 121 -9.23 6.66 -0.30
C GLY A 121 -7.89 7.04 -0.91
N ILE A 122 -7.54 6.40 -2.03
CA ILE A 122 -6.31 6.67 -2.76
C ILE A 122 -6.69 7.03 -4.19
N PHE A 123 -6.27 8.22 -4.61
CA PHE A 123 -6.44 8.68 -5.97
C PHE A 123 -5.10 8.69 -6.69
N LEU A 124 -5.13 8.35 -7.97
CA LEU A 124 -3.97 8.37 -8.87
C LEU A 124 -4.36 9.16 -10.12
N ASP A 125 -3.82 10.37 -10.27
CA ASP A 125 -3.97 11.20 -11.46
C ASP A 125 -2.66 11.19 -12.26
N ILE A 126 -2.55 10.28 -13.23
CA ILE A 126 -1.33 10.11 -14.02
C ILE A 126 -1.06 11.32 -14.93
N PRO A 127 -2.07 11.94 -15.59
CA PRO A 127 -1.88 13.19 -16.33
C PRO A 127 -1.41 14.35 -15.46
N ALA A 128 -2.01 14.54 -14.28
CA ALA A 128 -1.63 15.63 -13.37
C ALA A 128 -0.41 15.30 -12.49
N LYS A 129 0.08 14.05 -12.54
CA LYS A 129 1.20 13.53 -11.73
C LYS A 129 0.96 13.65 -10.22
N TRP A 130 -0.28 13.49 -9.75
CA TRP A 130 -0.63 13.61 -8.33
C TRP A 130 -1.25 12.34 -7.77
N GLY A 131 -0.95 12.05 -6.51
CA GLY A 131 -1.52 10.94 -5.75
C GLY A 131 -2.04 11.38 -4.40
N PRO A 132 -3.25 11.97 -4.31
CA PRO A 132 -3.81 12.38 -3.04
C PRO A 132 -4.45 11.21 -2.28
N PHE A 133 -4.32 11.27 -0.95
CA PHE A 133 -4.81 10.32 0.03
C PHE A 133 -5.83 11.01 0.93
N TYR A 134 -6.92 10.31 1.24
CA TYR A 134 -8.03 10.85 2.02
C TYR A 134 -8.48 9.87 3.10
N ASP A 135 -8.96 10.42 4.21
CA ASP A 135 -9.87 9.72 5.11
C ASP A 135 -11.24 9.68 4.41
N ALA A 136 -11.56 8.55 3.79
CA ALA A 136 -12.76 8.43 2.97
C ALA A 136 -14.05 8.50 3.78
N LEU A 137 -14.02 8.19 5.09
CA LEU A 137 -15.20 8.31 5.95
C LEU A 137 -15.50 9.76 6.31
N ASN A 138 -14.46 10.55 6.59
CA ASN A 138 -14.61 11.94 7.04
C ASN A 138 -14.43 12.97 5.92
N GLY A 139 -14.08 12.52 4.71
CA GLY A 139 -13.81 13.40 3.55
C GLY A 139 -12.59 14.31 3.75
N ALA A 140 -11.67 13.97 4.65
CA ALA A 140 -10.54 14.80 5.01
C ALA A 140 -9.29 14.42 4.19
N ALA A 141 -8.62 15.41 3.60
CA ALA A 141 -7.34 15.19 2.93
C ALA A 141 -6.26 14.83 3.97
N LEU A 142 -5.49 13.78 3.68
CA LEU A 142 -4.40 13.31 4.54
C LEU A 142 -3.05 13.80 4.02
N TYR A 143 -2.77 13.53 2.75
CA TYR A 143 -1.51 13.89 2.12
C TYR A 143 -1.62 13.82 0.60
N THR A 144 -0.84 14.62 -0.12
CA THR A 144 -0.75 14.58 -1.58
C THR A 144 0.69 14.43 -2.02
N PHE A 145 0.99 13.34 -2.72
CA PHE A 145 2.29 13.15 -3.35
C PHE A 145 2.33 13.72 -4.76
N SER A 146 3.51 14.22 -5.14
CA SER A 146 3.90 14.37 -6.54
C SER A 146 4.45 13.05 -7.07
N ILE A 147 3.78 12.46 -8.05
CA ILE A 147 4.12 11.20 -8.72
C ILE A 147 4.95 11.50 -9.96
N VAL A 148 6.11 12.11 -9.74
CA VAL A 148 7.12 12.28 -10.78
C VAL A 148 8.14 11.17 -10.58
N SER A 149 8.26 10.26 -11.56
CA SER A 149 9.34 9.27 -11.54
C SER A 149 10.68 9.98 -11.67
N ALA A 150 11.65 9.58 -10.86
CA ALA A 150 13.03 9.97 -11.11
C ALA A 150 13.50 9.28 -12.40
N GLY A 151 13.41 9.99 -13.53
CA GLY A 151 13.79 9.49 -14.85
C GLY A 151 12.67 9.58 -15.89
N SER A 152 13.08 9.69 -17.15
CA SER A 152 12.28 9.92 -18.36
C SER A 152 11.43 8.72 -18.83
N GLN A 153 11.19 7.74 -17.97
CA GLN A 153 10.45 6.54 -18.34
C GLN A 153 9.04 6.60 -17.78
N GLU A 154 8.05 6.68 -18.67
CA GLU A 154 6.64 6.46 -18.33
C GLU A 154 6.51 5.09 -17.67
N GLY A 155 6.30 5.10 -16.35
CA GLY A 155 6.19 3.88 -15.55
C GLY A 155 4.75 3.43 -15.39
N LYS A 156 4.53 2.12 -15.27
CA LYS A 156 3.27 1.57 -14.78
C LYS A 156 3.22 1.72 -13.26
N PHE A 157 2.14 2.31 -12.76
CA PHE A 157 1.87 2.51 -11.33
C PHE A 157 0.90 1.44 -10.84
N ILE A 158 1.21 0.81 -9.71
CA ILE A 158 0.49 -0.35 -9.19
C ILE A 158 0.09 -0.06 -7.74
N PRO A 159 -1.19 -0.27 -7.36
CA PRO A 159 -1.61 -0.20 -5.97
C PRO A 159 -0.77 -1.10 -5.06
N LEU A 160 -0.38 -0.59 -3.89
CA LEU A 160 0.45 -1.23 -2.88
C LEU A 160 -0.31 -1.34 -1.57
N PHE A 161 -0.23 -2.53 -0.95
CA PHE A 161 -0.85 -2.81 0.34
C PHE A 161 0.14 -3.50 1.28
N SER A 162 0.05 -3.17 2.57
CA SER A 162 0.87 -3.76 3.62
C SER A 162 0.12 -3.84 4.95
N THR A 163 0.38 -4.91 5.68
CA THR A 163 -0.08 -5.08 7.06
C THR A 163 0.88 -4.46 8.10
N GLY A 164 1.88 -3.70 7.67
CA GLY A 164 2.93 -3.13 8.51
C GLY A 164 4.06 -4.12 8.80
N PRO A 165 4.97 -3.80 9.74
CA PRO A 165 6.05 -4.71 10.12
C PRO A 165 5.50 -6.00 10.72
N ALA A 166 6.23 -7.10 10.57
CA ALA A 166 5.89 -8.36 11.21
C ALA A 166 5.90 -8.16 12.73
N THR A 167 4.79 -8.55 13.38
CA THR A 167 4.65 -8.49 14.84
C THR A 167 4.47 -9.89 15.41
N SER A 168 4.82 -10.06 16.69
CA SER A 168 4.54 -11.30 17.43
C SER A 168 3.04 -11.52 17.68
N TRP A 169 2.22 -10.47 17.56
CA TRP A 169 0.78 -10.50 17.76
C TRP A 169 0.08 -9.88 16.54
N PRO A 170 0.04 -10.60 15.40
CA PRO A 170 -0.57 -10.09 14.19
C PRO A 170 -2.06 -9.85 14.41
N SER A 171 -2.56 -8.73 13.88
CA SER A 171 -3.99 -8.42 13.92
C SER A 171 -4.80 -9.51 13.22
N ALA A 172 -5.85 -9.99 13.89
CA ALA A 172 -6.82 -10.92 13.31
C ALA A 172 -7.65 -10.26 12.19
N ASP A 173 -7.80 -8.93 12.24
CA ASP A 173 -8.55 -8.17 11.24
C ASP A 173 -7.87 -8.20 9.88
N TYR A 174 -8.65 -8.34 8.80
CA TYR A 174 -8.14 -8.22 7.45
C TYR A 174 -8.02 -6.74 7.06
N LEU A 175 -6.95 -6.41 6.34
CA LEU A 175 -6.93 -5.23 5.48
C LEU A 175 -7.72 -5.57 4.22
N ARG A 176 -8.66 -4.72 3.80
CA ARG A 176 -9.58 -5.05 2.70
C ARG A 176 -9.65 -3.94 1.68
N ILE A 177 -9.62 -4.30 0.41
CA ILE A 177 -10.03 -3.42 -0.70
C ILE A 177 -11.56 -3.37 -0.67
N VAL A 178 -12.13 -2.18 -0.83
CA VAL A 178 -13.58 -1.96 -0.83
C VAL A 178 -14.05 -1.74 -2.26
N ASP A 179 -15.17 -2.35 -2.60
CA ASP A 179 -15.81 -2.20 -3.90
C ASP A 179 -16.66 -0.93 -3.92
N GLU A 180 -16.61 -0.18 -5.02
CA GLU A 180 -17.60 0.87 -5.29
C GLU A 180 -18.95 0.17 -5.56
N GLU A 181 -19.97 0.51 -4.76
CA GLU A 181 -21.37 0.05 -4.98
C GLU A 181 -22.01 0.68 -6.22
#